data_AF-A0A1D1VMN6-F1
#
_entry.id   AF-A0A1D1VMN6-F1
#
_cell.length_a   1.000
_cell.length_b   1.000
_cell.length_c   1.000
_cell.angle_alpha   90.00
_cell.angle_beta   90.00
_cell.angle_gamma   90.00
#
_symmetry.space_group_name_H-M   'P 1'
#
loop_
_entity.id
_entity.type
_entity.pdbx_description
1 polymer ?
#
loop_
_entity_poly.entity_id
_entity_poly.type
_entity_poly.pdbx_seq_one_letter_code
_entity_poly.pdbx_strand_id
1 'polypeptide(L)'
;MKSRTIVTARFLLQLITVCLAALTQAAYCASTVKPDPATLALQYVESVTQATCNGGASEYLNIIFDTSDWKEQANVVVRLSNILSHWLTKNNHVLWNMTDEMIFAMTRTTIEIEKLTFGSAIAFEPGLYHNMSKFCAYSYNTYNNTIKSHDISVEYNYFPSEWYDGCKQKFLKTLGSLHRSVPSAQSSEESLVDHNAPIFLNNNVSLRLSQVYNAPDEKVHLPTTYFVDLRMEYEDGFWTRPYFDCGGGNIWMITFNSPIMCIENGTLKFGYAIFATV
;
A
#
# COMPACT_ATOMS: atom_id res chain seq x y z
N MET A 1 24.21 49.72 -61.78
CA MET A 1 23.85 49.30 -60.40
C MET A 1 22.56 48.47 -60.30
N LYS A 2 21.51 48.68 -61.13
CA LYS A 2 20.22 47.94 -61.01
C LYS A 2 20.26 46.42 -61.26
N SER A 3 21.24 45.91 -62.02
CA SER A 3 21.31 44.48 -62.39
C SER A 3 21.81 43.57 -61.24
N ARG A 4 22.77 44.04 -60.42
CA ARG A 4 23.32 43.24 -59.30
C ARG A 4 22.30 42.97 -58.19
N THR A 5 21.41 43.93 -57.92
CA THR A 5 20.37 43.82 -56.87
C THR A 5 19.30 42.77 -57.21
N ILE A 6 18.98 42.59 -58.50
CA ILE A 6 18.00 41.61 -58.96
C ILE A 6 18.58 40.18 -58.88
N VAL A 7 19.86 40.03 -59.21
CA VAL A 7 20.56 38.75 -59.12
C VAL A 7 20.69 38.31 -57.66
N THR A 8 21.05 39.21 -56.74
CA THR A 8 21.13 38.89 -55.30
C THR A 8 19.76 38.59 -54.70
N ALA A 9 18.70 39.29 -55.12
CA ALA A 9 17.34 39.01 -54.65
C ALA A 9 16.82 37.63 -55.12
N ARG A 10 17.12 37.23 -56.36
CA ARG A 10 16.78 35.89 -56.87
C ARG A 10 17.54 34.79 -56.15
N PHE A 11 18.82 35.02 -55.84
CA PHE A 11 19.63 34.07 -55.09
C PHE A 11 19.13 33.89 -53.65
N LEU A 12 18.76 34.98 -52.98
CA LEU A 12 18.18 34.94 -51.63
C LEU A 12 16.84 34.18 -51.62
N LEU A 13 15.97 34.44 -52.60
CA LEU A 13 14.67 33.78 -52.69
C LEU A 13 14.82 32.27 -52.92
N GLN A 14 15.77 31.85 -53.76
CA GLN A 14 16.10 30.44 -53.98
C GLN A 14 16.63 29.77 -52.70
N LEU A 15 17.51 30.44 -51.96
CA LEU A 15 18.02 29.97 -50.68
C LEU A 15 16.89 29.81 -49.65
N ILE A 16 15.96 30.77 -49.56
CA ILE A 16 14.81 30.68 -48.66
C ILE A 16 13.93 29.49 -49.04
N THR A 17 13.62 29.28 -50.32
CA THR A 17 12.80 28.13 -50.75
C THR A 17 13.47 26.78 -50.46
N VAL A 18 14.78 26.66 -50.63
CA VAL A 18 15.53 25.43 -50.30
C VAL A 18 15.53 25.20 -48.80
N CYS A 19 15.71 26.26 -48.00
CA CYS A 19 15.68 26.17 -46.53
C CYS A 19 14.29 25.77 -46.02
N LEU A 20 13.22 26.35 -46.59
CA LEU A 20 11.85 26.00 -46.25
C LEU A 20 11.52 24.54 -46.63
N ALA A 21 11.96 24.10 -47.81
CA ALA A 21 11.80 22.70 -48.24
C ALA A 21 12.53 21.72 -47.30
N ALA A 22 13.77 22.03 -46.91
CA ALA A 22 14.54 21.22 -45.97
C ALA A 22 13.88 21.15 -44.59
N LEU A 23 13.34 22.26 -44.07
CA LEU A 23 12.60 22.29 -42.82
C LEU A 23 11.30 21.48 -42.89
N THR A 24 10.56 21.59 -44.00
CA THR A 24 9.33 20.79 -44.20
C THR A 24 9.63 19.30 -44.32
N GLN A 25 10.74 18.92 -44.96
CA GLN A 25 11.13 17.53 -45.11
C GLN A 25 11.65 16.93 -43.79
N ALA A 26 12.40 17.70 -42.99
CA ALA A 26 12.79 17.29 -41.65
C ALA A 26 11.58 17.08 -40.72
N ALA A 27 10.60 17.99 -40.77
CA ALA A 27 9.35 17.86 -40.02
C ALA A 27 8.50 16.67 -40.50
N TYR A 28 8.46 16.42 -41.81
CA TYR A 28 7.76 15.27 -42.39
C TYR A 28 8.41 13.95 -41.97
N CYS A 29 9.73 13.84 -42.03
CA CYS A 29 10.47 12.65 -41.59
C CYS A 29 10.27 12.38 -40.09
N ALA A 30 10.23 13.41 -39.24
CA ALA A 30 9.95 13.26 -37.81
C ALA A 30 8.52 12.73 -37.53
N SER A 31 7.54 13.02 -38.39
CA SER A 31 6.15 12.56 -38.23
C SER A 31 5.89 11.12 -38.67
N THR A 32 6.83 10.49 -39.39
CA THR A 32 6.63 9.15 -40.01
C THR A 32 7.12 7.98 -39.17
N VAL A 33 7.89 8.23 -38.11
CA VAL A 33 8.33 7.17 -37.19
C VAL A 33 7.21 6.95 -36.18
N LYS A 34 6.47 5.84 -36.31
CA LYS A 34 5.55 5.43 -35.25
C LYS A 34 6.37 5.19 -33.98
N PRO A 35 6.02 5.83 -32.85
CA PRO A 35 6.70 5.57 -31.59
C PRO A 35 6.58 4.08 -31.27
N ASP A 36 7.66 3.51 -30.77
CA ASP A 36 7.67 2.12 -30.33
C ASP A 36 6.74 1.94 -29.11
N PRO A 37 6.33 0.70 -28.79
CA PRO A 37 5.40 0.44 -27.70
C PRO A 37 5.87 0.96 -26.32
N ALA A 38 7.19 0.98 -26.06
CA ALA A 38 7.71 1.50 -24.80
C ALA A 38 7.61 3.02 -24.74
N THR A 39 7.92 3.71 -25.85
CA THR A 39 7.70 5.16 -25.96
C THR A 39 6.23 5.53 -25.76
N LEU A 40 5.30 4.77 -26.34
CA LEU A 40 3.86 4.97 -26.14
C LEU A 40 3.44 4.74 -24.69
N ALA A 41 3.99 3.71 -24.03
CA ALA A 41 3.71 3.43 -22.62
C ALA A 41 4.22 4.57 -21.71
N LEU A 42 5.42 5.09 -21.96
CA LEU A 42 5.98 6.23 -21.23
C LEU A 42 5.15 7.50 -21.44
N GLN A 43 4.77 7.79 -22.69
CA GLN A 43 3.90 8.93 -23.00
C GLN A 43 2.55 8.83 -22.28
N TYR A 44 1.98 7.62 -22.16
CA TYR A 44 0.75 7.41 -21.39
C TYR A 44 0.98 7.67 -19.90
N VAL A 45 2.03 7.10 -19.30
CA VAL A 45 2.40 7.31 -17.88
C VAL A 45 2.62 8.80 -17.58
N GLU A 46 3.27 9.53 -18.48
CA GLU A 46 3.49 10.97 -18.37
C GLU A 46 2.20 11.79 -18.58
N SER A 47 1.24 11.29 -19.35
CA SER A 47 -0.04 11.97 -19.60
C SER A 47 -0.98 11.96 -18.40
N VAL A 48 -0.85 10.97 -17.51
CA VAL A 48 -1.66 10.87 -16.30
C VAL A 48 -1.15 11.85 -15.26
N THR A 49 -2.02 12.77 -14.84
CA THR A 49 -1.70 13.83 -13.86
C THR A 49 -2.85 14.02 -12.87
N GLN A 50 -2.67 14.89 -11.88
CA GLN A 50 -3.76 15.24 -10.96
C GLN A 50 -4.99 15.79 -11.68
N ALA A 51 -4.81 16.49 -12.82
CA ALA A 51 -5.92 17.07 -13.57
C ALA A 51 -6.83 16.02 -14.22
N THR A 52 -6.35 14.77 -14.36
CA THR A 52 -7.08 13.67 -14.99
C THR A 52 -7.72 12.72 -13.98
N CYS A 53 -7.69 13.01 -12.67
CA CYS A 53 -8.20 12.09 -11.65
C CYS A 53 -9.10 12.74 -10.59
N ASN A 54 -9.93 11.90 -9.96
CA ASN A 54 -10.97 12.32 -9.00
C ASN A 54 -10.63 11.94 -7.54
N GLY A 55 -9.35 11.75 -7.21
CA GLY A 55 -8.87 11.38 -5.88
C GLY A 55 -8.72 9.87 -5.66
N GLY A 56 -7.90 9.50 -4.67
CA GLY A 56 -7.51 8.15 -4.32
C GLY A 56 -6.68 7.42 -5.38
N ALA A 57 -6.75 6.09 -5.35
CA ALA A 57 -6.13 5.23 -6.36
C ALA A 57 -6.88 5.36 -7.70
N SER A 58 -6.21 5.95 -8.68
CA SER A 58 -6.69 6.25 -10.03
C SER A 58 -5.81 5.52 -11.05
N GLU A 59 -6.30 5.28 -12.27
CA GLU A 59 -5.57 4.70 -13.41
C GLU A 59 -4.61 3.53 -13.08
N TYR A 60 -5.00 2.31 -13.41
CA TYR A 60 -4.19 1.12 -13.14
C TYR A 60 -3.42 0.67 -14.37
N LEU A 61 -2.11 0.46 -14.24
CA LEU A 61 -1.33 -0.23 -15.26
C LEU A 61 -1.60 -1.72 -15.16
N ASN A 62 -2.07 -2.31 -16.26
CA ASN A 62 -2.28 -3.76 -16.33
C ASN A 62 -0.98 -4.51 -16.63
N ILE A 63 0.04 -4.29 -15.81
CA ILE A 63 1.35 -4.94 -15.87
C ILE A 63 1.61 -5.66 -14.55
N ILE A 64 2.31 -6.79 -14.64
CA ILE A 64 2.80 -7.49 -13.46
C ILE A 64 4.15 -6.89 -13.11
N PHE A 65 4.23 -6.27 -11.95
CA PHE A 65 5.48 -5.76 -11.41
C PHE A 65 6.21 -6.88 -10.65
N ASP A 66 7.52 -7.01 -10.86
CA ASP A 66 8.32 -7.96 -10.10
C ASP A 66 8.59 -7.41 -8.70
N THR A 67 7.94 -8.02 -7.71
CA THR A 67 8.00 -7.59 -6.30
C THR A 67 9.04 -8.36 -5.49
N SER A 68 9.84 -9.23 -6.12
CA SER A 68 10.76 -10.13 -5.43
C SER A 68 11.85 -9.41 -4.62
N ASP A 69 12.35 -8.29 -5.15
CA ASP A 69 13.39 -7.47 -4.51
C ASP A 69 12.86 -6.59 -3.36
N TRP A 70 11.54 -6.50 -3.19
CA TRP A 70 10.89 -5.55 -2.26
C TRP A 70 10.44 -6.18 -0.94
N LYS A 71 10.88 -7.42 -0.66
CA LYS A 71 10.47 -8.18 0.52
C LYS A 71 10.87 -7.49 1.83
N GLU A 72 12.06 -6.88 1.89
CA GLU A 72 12.54 -6.23 3.10
C GLU A 72 11.71 -4.99 3.47
N GLN A 73 11.35 -4.19 2.47
CA GLN A 73 10.49 -3.01 2.61
C GLN A 73 9.08 -3.43 3.04
N ALA A 74 8.53 -4.46 2.39
CA ALA A 74 7.24 -5.03 2.75
C ALA A 74 7.20 -5.56 4.21
N ASN A 75 8.30 -6.15 4.70
CA ASN A 75 8.38 -6.66 6.05
C ASN A 75 8.25 -5.57 7.14
N VAL A 76 8.52 -4.30 6.83
CA VAL A 76 8.26 -3.19 7.77
C VAL A 76 6.78 -3.10 8.08
N VAL A 77 5.93 -3.22 7.06
CA VAL A 77 4.47 -3.21 7.20
C VAL A 77 3.97 -4.46 7.92
N VAL A 78 4.56 -5.63 7.63
CA VAL A 78 4.24 -6.88 8.35
C VAL A 78 4.49 -6.74 9.86
N ARG A 79 5.60 -6.10 10.25
CA ARG A 79 5.91 -5.84 11.67
C ARG A 79 4.91 -4.89 12.31
N LEU A 80 4.56 -3.81 11.64
CA LEU A 80 3.54 -2.86 12.11
C LEU A 80 2.18 -3.53 12.28
N SER A 81 1.78 -4.37 11.32
CA SER A 81 0.54 -5.15 11.35
C SER A 81 0.48 -6.08 12.55
N ASN A 82 1.59 -6.77 12.84
CA ASN A 82 1.72 -7.64 14.00
C ASN A 82 1.64 -6.85 15.33
N ILE A 83 2.26 -5.67 15.42
CA ILE A 83 2.16 -4.80 16.60
C ILE A 83 0.71 -4.39 16.84
N LEU A 84 0.02 -3.90 15.80
CA LEU A 84 -1.37 -3.46 15.90
C LEU A 84 -2.33 -4.62 16.22
N SER A 85 -2.09 -5.80 15.63
CA SER A 85 -2.88 -7.01 15.90
C SER A 85 -2.74 -7.46 17.36
N HIS A 86 -1.51 -7.44 17.88
CA HIS A 86 -1.24 -7.73 19.29
C HIS A 86 -1.93 -6.71 20.21
N TRP A 87 -1.82 -5.41 19.89
CA TRP A 87 -2.46 -4.34 20.65
C TRP A 87 -3.98 -4.49 20.69
N LEU A 88 -4.63 -4.76 19.55
CA LEU A 88 -6.07 -5.03 19.51
C LEU A 88 -6.45 -6.21 20.39
N THR A 89 -5.68 -7.30 20.33
CA THR A 89 -5.95 -8.52 21.08
C THR A 89 -5.86 -8.30 22.59
N LYS A 90 -4.99 -7.40 23.05
CA LYS A 90 -4.84 -7.07 24.48
C LYS A 90 -5.85 -6.03 24.99
N ASN A 91 -6.43 -5.21 24.12
CA ASN A 91 -7.30 -4.08 24.48
C ASN A 91 -8.78 -4.33 24.11
N ASN A 92 -9.31 -5.51 24.46
CA ASN A 92 -10.72 -5.87 24.20
C ASN A 92 -11.15 -5.70 22.73
N HIS A 93 -10.24 -5.89 21.77
CA HIS A 93 -10.52 -5.87 20.34
C HIS A 93 -10.93 -4.51 19.76
N VAL A 94 -10.70 -3.42 20.52
CA VAL A 94 -11.02 -2.06 20.06
C VAL A 94 -9.90 -1.08 20.40
N LEU A 95 -9.60 -0.15 19.49
CA LEU A 95 -8.53 0.84 19.66
C LEU A 95 -9.06 2.13 20.32
N TRP A 96 -9.76 2.05 21.45
CA TRP A 96 -10.28 3.25 22.13
C TRP A 96 -9.23 4.03 22.93
N ASN A 97 -8.15 3.36 23.31
CA ASN A 97 -7.05 3.96 24.07
C ASN A 97 -5.89 4.45 23.17
N MET A 98 -6.03 4.37 21.85
CA MET A 98 -4.99 4.76 20.91
C MET A 98 -5.35 6.12 20.30
N THR A 99 -4.49 7.12 20.46
CA THR A 99 -4.79 8.46 19.96
C THR A 99 -4.49 8.59 18.47
N ASP A 100 -5.12 9.56 17.80
CA ASP A 100 -4.87 9.86 16.39
C ASP A 100 -3.37 10.16 16.16
N GLU A 101 -2.74 10.89 17.08
CA GLU A 101 -1.30 11.19 17.02
C GLU A 101 -0.45 9.93 17.03
N MET A 102 -0.86 8.89 17.77
CA MET A 102 -0.13 7.62 17.81
C MET A 102 -0.23 6.89 16.46
N ILE A 103 -1.41 6.87 15.83
CA ILE A 103 -1.57 6.27 14.49
C ILE A 103 -0.80 7.06 13.43
N PHE A 104 -0.86 8.39 13.47
CA PHE A 104 -0.10 9.25 12.57
C PHE A 104 1.42 9.10 12.78
N ALA A 105 1.87 8.96 14.02
CA ALA A 105 3.27 8.67 14.31
C ALA A 105 3.71 7.32 13.71
N MET A 106 2.88 6.27 13.79
CA MET A 106 3.19 4.97 13.19
C MET A 106 3.36 5.04 11.66
N THR A 107 2.41 5.69 10.96
CA THR A 107 2.51 5.85 9.50
C THR A 107 3.73 6.68 9.11
N ARG A 108 4.01 7.76 9.84
CA ARG A 108 5.19 8.60 9.61
C ARG A 108 6.50 7.86 9.85
N THR A 109 6.60 7.13 10.96
CA THR A 109 7.82 6.38 11.32
C THR A 109 8.15 5.29 10.31
N THR A 110 7.14 4.70 9.66
CA THR A 110 7.36 3.73 8.56
C THR A 110 8.20 4.35 7.43
N ILE A 111 7.87 5.58 7.03
CA ILE A 111 8.59 6.35 5.99
C ILE A 111 9.97 6.80 6.49
N GLU A 112 10.10 7.16 7.77
CA GLU A 112 11.38 7.57 8.36
C GLU A 112 12.37 6.39 8.48
N ILE A 113 11.87 5.17 8.69
CA ILE A 113 12.67 3.95 8.77
C ILE A 113 13.05 3.45 7.37
N GLU A 114 12.09 3.36 6.45
CA GLU A 114 12.31 2.83 5.10
C GLU A 114 12.37 3.96 4.07
N LYS A 115 13.59 4.36 3.69
CA LYS A 115 13.81 5.54 2.84
C LYS A 115 13.31 5.38 1.41
N LEU A 116 13.15 4.14 0.94
CA LEU A 116 12.54 3.90 -0.37
C LEU A 116 11.01 4.05 -0.32
N THR A 117 10.44 4.11 0.89
CA THR A 117 9.01 4.30 1.05
C THR A 117 8.60 5.74 0.79
N PHE A 118 7.73 5.98 -0.19
CA PHE A 118 7.15 7.29 -0.47
C PHE A 118 5.96 7.62 0.45
N GLY A 119 5.29 6.64 1.08
CA GLY A 119 4.06 6.87 1.83
C GLY A 119 3.52 5.64 2.53
N SER A 120 2.71 5.86 3.56
CA SER A 120 2.22 4.83 4.48
C SER A 120 0.86 5.17 5.04
N ALA A 121 -0.03 4.18 5.17
CA ALA A 121 -1.35 4.36 5.75
C ALA A 121 -1.70 3.28 6.81
N ILE A 122 -2.73 3.54 7.58
CA ILE A 122 -3.40 2.57 8.45
C ILE A 122 -4.90 2.81 8.29
N ALA A 123 -5.63 1.79 7.82
CA ALA A 123 -7.04 1.90 7.46
C ALA A 123 -7.88 0.86 8.21
N PHE A 124 -8.96 1.29 8.85
CA PHE A 124 -9.74 0.39 9.70
C PHE A 124 -11.05 -0.07 9.07
N GLU A 125 -11.56 -1.23 9.48
CA GLU A 125 -12.96 -1.58 9.24
C GLU A 125 -13.88 -0.66 10.06
N PRO A 126 -15.12 -0.41 9.61
CA PRO A 126 -16.09 0.37 10.36
C PRO A 126 -16.25 -0.13 11.80
N GLY A 127 -16.20 0.80 12.76
CA GLY A 127 -16.40 0.52 14.17
C GLY A 127 -15.14 0.11 14.95
N LEU A 128 -14.03 -0.25 14.29
CA LEU A 128 -12.84 -0.76 14.96
C LEU A 128 -12.00 0.31 15.66
N TYR A 129 -11.87 1.48 15.04
CA TYR A 129 -11.13 2.63 15.58
C TYR A 129 -12.10 3.70 16.04
N HIS A 130 -12.09 4.02 17.34
CA HIS A 130 -12.99 5.03 17.96
C HIS A 130 -14.48 4.89 17.58
N ASN A 131 -14.94 3.68 17.23
CA ASN A 131 -16.28 3.41 16.69
C ASN A 131 -16.64 4.30 15.47
N MET A 132 -15.63 4.77 14.74
CA MET A 132 -15.79 5.60 13.54
C MET A 132 -16.25 4.75 12.36
N SER A 133 -17.06 5.33 11.48
CA SER A 133 -17.50 4.65 10.26
C SER A 133 -16.35 4.49 9.26
N LYS A 134 -15.42 5.46 9.23
CA LYS A 134 -14.19 5.46 8.45
C LYS A 134 -13.12 6.24 9.20
N PHE A 135 -11.90 5.75 9.11
CA PHE A 135 -10.68 6.46 9.48
C PHE A 135 -9.54 5.82 8.68
N CYS A 136 -8.67 6.63 8.12
CA CYS A 136 -7.45 6.15 7.49
C CYS A 136 -6.34 7.18 7.62
N ALA A 137 -5.49 7.01 8.64
CA ALA A 137 -4.30 7.82 8.75
C ALA A 137 -3.38 7.52 7.58
N TYR A 138 -2.88 8.57 6.92
CA TYR A 138 -1.93 8.45 5.83
C TYR A 138 -0.82 9.48 6.02
N SER A 139 0.41 9.06 5.75
CA SER A 139 1.60 9.89 5.70
C SER A 139 2.31 9.70 4.37
N TYR A 140 2.93 10.75 3.84
CA TYR A 140 3.67 10.67 2.58
C TYR A 140 4.81 11.67 2.53
N ASN A 141 5.83 11.32 1.76
CA ASN A 141 6.98 12.16 1.47
C ASN A 141 6.63 13.13 0.35
N THR A 142 6.99 14.38 0.53
CA THR A 142 6.87 15.42 -0.51
C THR A 142 8.18 15.51 -1.28
N TYR A 143 8.14 16.10 -2.47
CA TYR A 143 9.35 16.34 -3.29
C TYR A 143 10.46 17.14 -2.56
N ASN A 144 10.13 17.85 -1.48
CA ASN A 144 11.07 18.62 -0.65
C ASN A 144 11.60 17.84 0.56
N ASN A 145 11.49 16.51 0.57
CA ASN A 145 11.86 15.64 1.71
C ASN A 145 11.15 15.98 3.03
N THR A 146 9.94 16.53 2.95
CA THR A 146 9.09 16.75 4.14
C THR A 146 7.98 15.71 4.17
N ILE A 147 7.67 15.17 5.35
CA ILE A 147 6.58 14.21 5.53
C ILE A 147 5.32 14.97 5.95
N LYS A 148 4.24 14.77 5.20
CA LYS A 148 2.90 15.27 5.53
C LYS A 148 2.01 14.11 5.94
N SER A 149 1.05 14.39 6.82
CA SER A 149 0.10 13.40 7.33
C SER A 149 -1.30 13.97 7.35
N HIS A 150 -2.30 13.17 6.98
CA HIS A 150 -3.72 13.51 7.04
C HIS A 150 -4.59 12.24 7.00
N ASP A 151 -5.87 12.37 7.37
CA ASP A 151 -6.83 11.28 7.25
C ASP A 151 -7.40 11.24 5.82
N ILE A 152 -7.05 10.24 5.00
CA ILE A 152 -7.54 10.14 3.62
C ILE A 152 -9.01 9.72 3.53
N SER A 153 -9.60 9.26 4.64
CA SER A 153 -11.01 8.87 4.66
C SER A 153 -11.97 10.03 4.44
N VAL A 154 -11.49 11.27 4.63
CA VAL A 154 -12.21 12.51 4.34
C VAL A 154 -12.15 12.90 2.86
N GLU A 155 -11.17 12.39 2.13
CA GLU A 155 -10.95 12.73 0.72
C GLU A 155 -11.71 11.80 -0.22
N TYR A 156 -11.67 10.49 0.05
CA TYR A 156 -12.36 9.50 -0.77
C TYR A 156 -12.76 8.25 0.00
N ASN A 157 -13.67 7.49 -0.60
CA ASN A 157 -14.06 6.19 -0.08
C ASN A 157 -13.03 5.13 -0.48
N TYR A 158 -12.17 4.72 0.44
CA TYR A 158 -11.13 3.72 0.16
C TYR A 158 -11.63 2.26 0.14
N PHE A 159 -12.81 1.96 0.70
CA PHE A 159 -13.31 0.58 0.78
C PHE A 159 -13.30 -0.21 -0.55
N PRO A 160 -13.69 0.35 -1.72
CA PRO A 160 -13.65 -0.36 -2.99
C PRO A 160 -12.27 -0.36 -3.69
N SER A 161 -11.25 0.29 -3.12
CA SER A 161 -9.94 0.38 -3.75
C SER A 161 -9.25 -0.98 -3.83
N GLU A 162 -8.46 -1.22 -4.87
CA GLU A 162 -7.69 -2.47 -5.02
C GLU A 162 -6.76 -2.71 -3.81
N TRP A 163 -6.14 -1.64 -3.29
CA TRP A 163 -5.25 -1.73 -2.15
C TRP A 163 -5.97 -2.20 -0.88
N TYR A 164 -7.20 -1.76 -0.65
CA TYR A 164 -7.97 -2.16 0.52
C TYR A 164 -8.70 -3.50 0.31
N ASP A 165 -9.57 -3.56 -0.71
CA ASP A 165 -10.45 -4.71 -0.94
C ASP A 165 -9.69 -5.91 -1.50
N GLY A 166 -8.68 -5.68 -2.34
CA GLY A 166 -7.84 -6.77 -2.86
C GLY A 166 -7.09 -7.51 -1.76
N CYS A 167 -6.56 -6.76 -0.78
CA CYS A 167 -5.94 -7.33 0.41
C CYS A 167 -6.94 -8.16 1.22
N LYS A 168 -8.11 -7.57 1.52
CA LYS A 168 -9.22 -8.24 2.21
C LYS A 168 -9.62 -9.54 1.55
N GLN A 169 -9.89 -9.52 0.25
CA GLN A 169 -10.31 -10.69 -0.52
C GLN A 169 -9.23 -11.78 -0.56
N LYS A 170 -7.96 -11.41 -0.78
CA LYS A 170 -6.84 -12.36 -0.76
C LYS A 170 -6.78 -13.07 0.59
N PHE A 171 -6.81 -12.29 1.67
CA PHE A 171 -6.68 -12.83 3.02
C PHE A 171 -7.85 -13.75 3.40
N LEU A 172 -9.10 -13.33 3.14
CA LEU A 172 -10.29 -14.15 3.36
C LEU A 172 -10.25 -15.48 2.59
N LYS A 173 -9.72 -15.47 1.36
CA LYS A 173 -9.54 -16.68 0.56
C LYS A 173 -8.50 -17.62 1.17
N THR A 174 -7.39 -17.09 1.70
CA THR A 174 -6.37 -17.87 2.41
C THR A 174 -6.97 -18.55 3.63
N LEU A 175 -7.71 -17.79 4.46
CA LEU A 175 -8.39 -18.33 5.64
C LEU A 175 -9.44 -19.41 5.31
N GLY A 176 -10.28 -19.17 4.30
CA GLY A 176 -11.26 -20.15 3.85
C GLY A 176 -10.64 -21.44 3.31
N SER A 177 -9.45 -21.35 2.73
CA SER A 177 -8.67 -22.50 2.29
C SER A 177 -8.07 -23.25 3.49
N LEU A 178 -7.57 -22.52 4.49
CA LEU A 178 -7.05 -23.07 5.74
C LEU A 178 -8.12 -23.87 6.50
N HIS A 179 -9.35 -23.34 6.60
CA HIS A 179 -10.49 -24.01 7.22
C HIS A 179 -10.88 -25.30 6.48
N ARG A 180 -10.75 -25.34 5.15
CA ARG A 180 -11.04 -26.52 4.32
C ARG A 180 -9.98 -27.62 4.43
N SER A 181 -8.74 -27.26 4.77
CA SER A 181 -7.63 -28.20 4.93
C SER A 181 -7.52 -28.84 6.32
N VAL A 182 -8.31 -28.40 7.31
CA VAL A 182 -8.42 -29.11 8.60
C VAL A 182 -9.18 -30.42 8.35
N PRO A 183 -8.58 -31.60 8.56
CA PRO A 183 -9.29 -32.86 8.37
C PRO A 183 -10.51 -32.88 9.29
N SER A 184 -11.69 -33.09 8.73
CA SER A 184 -12.89 -33.39 9.51
C SER A 184 -12.57 -34.58 10.41
N ALA A 185 -12.56 -34.38 11.72
CA ALA A 185 -12.62 -35.49 12.65
C ALA A 185 -13.92 -36.25 12.36
N GLN A 186 -13.80 -37.44 11.77
CA GLN A 186 -14.94 -38.29 11.44
C GLN A 186 -15.42 -39.03 12.69
N SER A 187 -16.72 -38.87 12.96
CA SER A 187 -17.66 -39.73 13.70
C SER A 187 -17.42 -39.88 15.22
N SER A 188 -18.41 -39.74 16.09
CA SER A 188 -19.86 -39.99 15.96
C SER A 188 -20.66 -39.19 17.00
N GLU A 189 -21.92 -38.92 16.65
CA GLU A 189 -22.99 -38.23 17.40
C GLU A 189 -23.11 -36.71 17.15
N GLU A 190 -24.30 -36.36 16.63
CA GLU A 190 -24.87 -35.05 16.26
C GLU A 190 -23.93 -33.83 16.32
N SER A 191 -23.51 -33.36 15.14
CA SER A 191 -22.63 -32.20 14.96
C SER A 191 -23.31 -30.89 15.37
N LEU A 192 -23.20 -30.54 16.63
CA LEU A 192 -23.18 -29.15 17.06
C LEU A 192 -21.94 -28.50 16.43
N VAL A 193 -22.17 -27.53 15.56
CA VAL A 193 -21.12 -26.68 14.97
C VAL A 193 -20.44 -25.94 16.12
N ASP A 194 -19.23 -26.36 16.50
CA ASP A 194 -18.45 -25.67 17.51
C ASP A 194 -17.82 -24.41 16.90
N HIS A 195 -18.52 -23.29 17.06
CA HIS A 195 -18.03 -21.95 16.73
C HIS A 195 -16.85 -21.49 17.61
N ASN A 196 -16.35 -22.32 18.54
CA ASN A 196 -15.21 -22.03 19.40
C ASN A 196 -13.91 -22.73 18.99
N ALA A 197 -13.86 -23.44 17.85
CA ALA A 197 -12.61 -24.04 17.39
C ALA A 197 -11.55 -22.95 17.09
N PRO A 198 -10.44 -22.87 17.85
CA PRO A 198 -9.44 -21.84 17.62
C PRO A 198 -8.81 -22.04 16.23
N ILE A 199 -8.79 -20.97 15.44
CA ILE A 199 -8.05 -20.94 14.17
C ILE A 199 -6.57 -20.99 14.51
N PHE A 200 -5.96 -22.17 14.40
CA PHE A 200 -4.52 -22.33 14.57
C PHE A 200 -3.80 -21.83 13.31
N LEU A 201 -3.41 -20.56 13.29
CA LEU A 201 -2.30 -20.14 12.44
C LEU A 201 -1.04 -20.71 13.08
N ASN A 202 -0.41 -21.68 12.40
CA ASN A 202 0.82 -22.31 12.85
C ASN A 202 1.91 -21.26 13.02
N ASN A 203 2.14 -20.75 14.25
CA ASN A 203 3.40 -20.13 14.69
C ASN A 203 3.31 -19.77 16.18
N ASN A 204 3.66 -20.72 17.05
CA ASN A 204 3.79 -20.48 18.49
C ASN A 204 5.00 -19.57 18.76
N VAL A 205 4.79 -18.25 18.86
CA VAL A 205 5.83 -17.33 19.35
C VAL A 205 5.85 -17.40 20.87
N SER A 206 6.89 -17.99 21.44
CA SER A 206 7.13 -18.01 22.88
C SER A 206 7.80 -16.70 23.32
N LEU A 207 7.10 -15.85 24.08
CA LEU A 207 7.69 -14.66 24.69
C LEU A 207 7.92 -14.92 26.19
N ARG A 208 9.19 -14.87 26.61
CA ARG A 208 9.55 -14.88 28.03
C ARG A 208 9.58 -13.44 28.53
N LEU A 209 8.44 -12.92 28.97
CA LEU A 209 8.37 -11.60 29.61
C LEU A 209 9.00 -11.70 31.00
N SER A 210 10.14 -11.05 31.19
CA SER A 210 10.68 -10.78 32.51
C SER A 210 10.37 -9.34 32.89
N GLN A 211 9.38 -9.11 33.75
CA GLN A 211 9.52 -8.26 34.96
C GLN A 211 8.18 -7.97 35.65
N VAL A 212 8.18 -8.18 36.97
CA VAL A 212 7.46 -7.34 37.94
C VAL A 212 8.50 -6.93 38.99
N TYR A 213 8.73 -5.63 39.18
CA TYR A 213 9.46 -5.13 40.35
C TYR A 213 8.48 -5.08 41.52
N ASN A 214 8.40 -6.16 42.30
CA ASN A 214 7.94 -6.02 43.67
C ASN A 214 9.10 -5.36 44.43
N ALA A 215 8.89 -4.17 44.98
CA ALA A 215 9.94 -3.47 45.73
C ALA A 215 10.43 -4.31 46.94
N PRO A 216 11.69 -4.17 47.39
CA PRO A 216 12.92 -3.86 46.65
C PRO A 216 13.77 -5.14 46.43
N ASP A 217 14.33 -5.29 45.23
CA ASP A 217 15.52 -6.08 44.88
C ASP A 217 15.47 -7.60 44.61
N GLU A 218 14.31 -8.26 44.48
CA GLU A 218 14.28 -9.65 43.96
C GLU A 218 13.73 -9.74 42.53
N LYS A 219 14.61 -10.07 41.57
CA LYS A 219 14.22 -10.37 40.17
C LYS A 219 13.57 -11.75 40.12
N VAL A 220 12.25 -11.81 40.24
CA VAL A 220 11.51 -13.06 40.05
C VAL A 220 11.18 -13.26 38.57
N HIS A 221 11.57 -14.41 38.01
CA HIS A 221 11.11 -14.83 36.70
C HIS A 221 9.67 -15.32 36.79
N LEU A 222 8.74 -14.66 36.07
CA LEU A 222 7.39 -15.18 35.92
C LEU A 222 7.40 -16.49 35.11
N PRO A 223 6.42 -17.39 35.33
CA PRO A 223 6.22 -18.56 34.48
C PRO A 223 6.10 -18.17 33.01
N THR A 224 6.64 -18.99 32.13
CA THR A 224 6.47 -18.83 30.68
C THR A 224 4.98 -18.84 30.35
N THR A 225 4.50 -17.75 29.77
CA THR A 225 3.14 -17.65 29.25
C THR A 225 3.17 -17.94 27.75
N TYR A 226 2.30 -18.84 27.30
CA TYR A 226 2.11 -19.13 25.89
C TYR A 226 0.97 -18.24 25.39
N PHE A 227 1.24 -17.47 24.35
CA PHE A 227 0.21 -16.71 23.64
C PHE A 227 0.04 -17.34 22.27
N VAL A 228 -1.20 -17.68 21.93
CA VAL A 228 -1.58 -17.94 20.54
C VAL A 228 -1.95 -16.58 19.96
N ASP A 229 -0.95 -15.84 19.50
CA ASP A 229 -1.18 -14.62 18.74
C ASP A 229 -1.14 -14.95 17.25
N LEU A 230 -2.16 -14.49 16.52
CA LEU A 230 -2.14 -14.53 15.06
C LEU A 230 -0.98 -13.66 14.59
N ARG A 231 -0.06 -14.26 13.84
CA ARG A 231 1.11 -13.59 13.29
C ARG A 231 1.03 -13.54 11.79
N MET A 232 1.11 -12.33 11.25
CA MET A 232 1.23 -12.08 9.82
C MET A 232 2.64 -12.35 9.33
N GLU A 233 2.69 -13.04 8.19
CA GLU A 233 3.88 -13.22 7.37
C GLU A 233 3.78 -12.40 6.08
N TYR A 234 4.88 -12.34 5.33
CA TYR A 234 4.92 -11.62 4.05
C TYR A 234 3.92 -12.21 3.05
N GLU A 235 3.78 -13.52 3.08
CA GLU A 235 2.97 -14.34 2.18
C GLU A 235 1.46 -14.08 2.36
N ASP A 236 1.05 -13.61 3.53
CA ASP A 236 -0.32 -13.20 3.85
C ASP A 236 -0.69 -11.83 3.26
N GLY A 237 0.30 -10.99 2.95
CA GLY A 237 0.10 -9.64 2.41
C GLY A 237 -0.24 -9.61 0.93
N PHE A 238 -0.55 -8.45 0.36
CA PHE A 238 -1.06 -8.31 -1.01
C PHE A 238 -0.38 -7.16 -1.74
N TRP A 239 0.21 -7.43 -2.91
CA TRP A 239 0.69 -6.39 -3.82
C TRP A 239 -0.41 -5.97 -4.80
N THR A 240 -0.67 -4.68 -4.91
CA THR A 240 -1.50 -4.12 -5.98
C THR A 240 -0.75 -4.13 -7.30
N ARG A 241 -1.51 -3.98 -8.39
CA ARG A 241 -0.96 -3.45 -9.65
C ARG A 241 -0.44 -2.01 -9.47
N PRO A 242 0.48 -1.52 -10.32
CA PRO A 242 0.84 -0.11 -10.32
C PRO A 242 -0.38 0.77 -10.61
N TYR A 243 -0.56 1.82 -9.81
CA TYR A 243 -1.64 2.79 -9.96
C TYR A 243 -1.15 4.20 -9.71
N PHE A 244 -1.91 5.19 -10.17
CA PHE A 244 -1.63 6.59 -9.92
C PHE A 244 -2.37 7.07 -8.67
N ASP A 245 -1.64 7.48 -7.64
CA ASP A 245 -2.21 7.98 -6.39
C ASP A 245 -2.52 9.48 -6.46
N CYS A 246 -3.81 9.80 -6.41
CA CYS A 246 -4.35 11.14 -6.44
C CYS A 246 -4.79 11.61 -5.05
N GLY A 247 -4.12 12.60 -4.47
CA GLY A 247 -4.46 13.13 -3.14
C GLY A 247 -3.31 13.00 -2.14
N GLY A 248 -2.58 11.88 -2.19
CA GLY A 248 -1.37 11.68 -1.41
C GLY A 248 -0.14 12.32 -2.04
N GLY A 249 0.25 11.87 -3.24
CA GLY A 249 1.50 12.31 -3.87
C GLY A 249 1.40 12.78 -5.33
N ASN A 250 0.29 12.52 -6.01
CA ASN A 250 0.18 12.66 -7.48
C ASN A 250 1.28 11.89 -8.20
N ILE A 251 1.47 10.63 -7.81
CA ILE A 251 2.59 9.79 -8.24
C ILE A 251 2.12 8.38 -8.60
N TRP A 252 2.82 7.76 -9.55
CA TRP A 252 2.69 6.34 -9.81
C TRP A 252 3.32 5.53 -8.69
N MET A 253 2.61 4.52 -8.19
CA MET A 253 3.08 3.67 -7.10
C MET A 253 2.55 2.24 -7.24
N ILE A 254 3.25 1.31 -6.60
CA ILE A 254 2.78 -0.05 -6.33
C ILE A 254 2.53 -0.22 -4.84
N THR A 255 1.68 -1.18 -4.45
CA THR A 255 1.27 -1.30 -3.05
C THR A 255 1.24 -2.67 -2.39
N PHE A 256 2.15 -2.94 -1.45
CA PHE A 256 2.13 -4.03 -0.46
C PHE A 256 1.29 -3.76 0.82
N ASN A 257 0.19 -4.47 0.94
CA ASN A 257 -0.78 -4.38 2.03
C ASN A 257 -0.59 -5.56 3.00
N SER A 258 -0.74 -5.35 4.31
CA SER A 258 -0.71 -6.43 5.30
C SER A 258 -1.90 -6.32 6.27
N PRO A 259 -2.65 -7.41 6.53
CA PRO A 259 -3.87 -7.31 7.33
C PRO A 259 -3.56 -7.11 8.82
N ILE A 260 -4.40 -6.36 9.53
CA ILE A 260 -4.44 -6.34 11.00
C ILE A 260 -5.57 -7.25 11.46
N MET A 261 -5.40 -7.98 12.55
CA MET A 261 -6.47 -8.83 13.06
C MET A 261 -6.55 -8.91 14.56
N CYS A 262 -7.74 -9.27 15.01
CA CYS A 262 -7.99 -9.71 16.36
C CYS A 262 -9.10 -10.77 16.35
N ILE A 263 -9.12 -11.64 17.37
CA ILE A 263 -10.19 -12.63 17.56
C ILE A 263 -11.09 -12.13 18.69
N GLU A 264 -12.32 -11.74 18.39
CA GLU A 264 -13.32 -11.35 19.40
C GLU A 264 -14.39 -12.44 19.51
N ASN A 265 -14.52 -13.05 20.69
CA ASN A 265 -15.51 -14.11 20.96
C ASN A 265 -15.48 -15.26 19.92
N GLY A 266 -14.30 -15.73 19.55
CA GLY A 266 -14.12 -16.77 18.52
C GLY A 266 -14.34 -16.31 17.08
N THR A 267 -14.79 -15.06 16.88
CA THR A 267 -14.99 -14.46 15.56
C THR A 267 -13.77 -13.60 15.20
N LEU A 268 -13.20 -13.85 14.02
CA LEU A 268 -12.12 -13.01 13.49
C LEU A 268 -12.69 -11.63 13.13
N LYS A 269 -12.18 -10.58 13.78
CA LYS A 269 -12.40 -9.19 13.40
C LYS A 269 -11.15 -8.64 12.71
N PHE A 270 -11.40 -7.84 11.68
CA PHE A 270 -10.36 -7.30 10.81
C PHE A 270 -10.16 -5.81 11.08
N GLY A 271 -8.91 -5.38 11.11
CA GLY A 271 -8.51 -4.03 10.71
C GLY A 271 -7.51 -4.17 9.55
N TYR A 272 -7.03 -3.08 8.95
CA TYR A 272 -5.93 -3.21 7.99
C TYR A 272 -4.80 -2.23 8.29
N ALA A 273 -3.57 -2.72 8.24
CA ALA A 273 -2.36 -1.91 8.30
C ALA A 273 -1.92 -1.77 6.86
N ILE A 274 -2.14 -0.61 6.27
CA ILE A 274 -1.93 -0.46 4.84
C ILE A 274 -0.96 0.67 4.60
N PHE A 275 0.33 0.37 4.53
CA PHE A 275 1.13 0.56 3.31
C PHE A 275 2.55 1.13 3.46
N ALA A 276 3.44 0.80 2.51
CA ALA A 276 4.74 1.38 2.23
C ALA A 276 4.94 1.51 0.69
N THR A 277 4.63 2.68 0.10
CA THR A 277 4.72 3.00 -1.35
C THR A 277 6.17 2.95 -1.81
N VAL A 278 6.51 2.22 -2.89
CA VAL A 278 7.86 2.21 -3.45
C VAL A 278 7.85 2.64 -4.91
#